data_AF-A0A7C5FCX6-F1
#
_entry.id   AF-A0A7C5FCX6-F1
#
_cell.length_a   1.000
_cell.length_b   1.000
_cell.length_c   1.000
_cell.angle_alpha   90.00
_cell.angle_beta   90.00
_cell.angle_gamma   90.00
#
_symmetry.space_group_name_H-M   'P 1'
#
loop_
_entity.id
_entity.type
_entity.pdbx_description
1 polymer ?
#
loop_
_entity_poly.entity_id
_entity_poly.type
_entity_poly.pdbx_seq_one_letter_code
_entity_poly.pdbx_strand_id
1 'polypeptide(L)'
;MVNTSAVSVKNLSKIYNIYNEPSDRLKEVLNPFRKSYHSKFYAIDNLSLDIKRGETVGLIGKNGAGKSTLLKIITGVLTPTFGEVKVNGKIASLLELGAGFNPEMSGIENIYLNGTIMGYTKMQMDKRIDAIITFADIGNFIYQPVKMYSSGMFARLAFSVAINVDPDILIIDEALSVGDMAFQNKCFERMNDFIKSDKSILFVSHSLSAIRLLCDKVAWIESGKLIEYGDTKSVTRNYERATYSSSNQCGIKREAKRVPQLESGLIKDRVKSLGEKTSSEECYFSDIALRNSKEGHSNFTTFSDITLEMLICSYLPHETDIGLGVAITRQDGLEVSRVNNIRDDKPITLKPGYTKVSLSFPKLSLLDGEYFLSFFLSHANLLQSFHKIENLIQVSITTPYAQCGWKVSEGVTALTHNWDINT
;
A
#
# COMPACT_ATOMS: atom_id res chain seq x y z
N MET A 1 0.54 -32.91 -21.33
CA MET A 1 1.22 -32.03 -20.35
C MET A 1 0.13 -31.34 -19.55
N VAL A 2 0.04 -31.62 -18.25
CA VAL A 2 -0.97 -30.97 -17.39
C VAL A 2 -0.57 -29.50 -17.29
N ASN A 3 -1.42 -28.61 -17.79
CA ASN A 3 -1.14 -27.18 -17.80
C ASN A 3 -1.28 -26.66 -16.35
N THR A 4 -0.16 -26.41 -15.67
CA THR A 4 -0.13 -26.05 -14.24
C THR A 4 -0.43 -24.56 -13.98
N SER A 5 -0.51 -23.74 -15.04
CA SER A 5 -0.63 -22.29 -14.93
C SER A 5 -2.09 -21.85 -14.94
N ALA A 6 -2.49 -21.02 -13.99
CA ALA A 6 -3.80 -20.37 -13.95
C ALA A 6 -3.88 -19.21 -14.96
N VAL A 7 -2.82 -18.41 -15.04
CA VAL A 7 -2.68 -17.30 -15.99
C VAL A 7 -1.28 -17.37 -16.60
N SER A 8 -1.21 -17.37 -17.93
CA SER A 8 0.06 -17.34 -18.67
C SER A 8 0.06 -16.14 -19.63
N VAL A 9 0.99 -15.21 -19.40
CA VAL A 9 1.20 -13.99 -20.17
C VAL A 9 2.54 -14.13 -20.88
N LYS A 10 2.56 -13.97 -22.21
CA LYS A 10 3.78 -14.10 -23.01
C LYS A 10 3.98 -12.91 -23.93
N ASN A 11 5.12 -12.23 -23.75
CA ASN A 11 5.60 -11.11 -24.57
C ASN A 11 4.51 -10.06 -24.81
N LEU A 12 3.75 -9.77 -23.77
CA LEU A 12 2.58 -8.91 -23.82
C LEU A 12 3.01 -7.46 -24.03
N SER A 13 2.40 -6.78 -24.99
CA SER A 13 2.52 -5.32 -25.13
C SER A 13 1.18 -4.67 -25.38
N LYS A 14 0.97 -3.50 -24.77
CA LYS A 14 -0.18 -2.63 -25.02
C LYS A 14 0.30 -1.23 -25.34
N ILE A 15 0.01 -0.79 -26.56
CA ILE A 15 0.43 0.50 -27.10
C ILE A 15 -0.80 1.38 -27.34
N TYR A 16 -0.75 2.61 -26.87
CA TYR A 16 -1.72 3.66 -27.18
C TYR A 16 -1.08 4.70 -28.10
N ASN A 17 -1.82 5.12 -29.12
CA ASN A 17 -1.43 6.21 -29.99
C ASN A 17 -1.95 7.52 -29.40
N ILE A 18 -1.04 8.38 -28.96
CA ILE A 18 -1.36 9.70 -28.39
C ILE A 18 -1.22 10.75 -29.49
N TYR A 19 -2.32 11.43 -29.78
CA TYR A 19 -2.40 12.54 -30.73
C TYR A 19 -2.45 13.86 -29.95
N ASN A 20 -1.77 14.89 -30.44
CA ASN A 20 -1.81 16.22 -29.82
C ASN A 20 -3.18 16.88 -30.03
N GLU A 21 -3.74 16.73 -31.24
CA GLU A 21 -5.09 17.19 -31.57
C GLU A 21 -5.94 16.06 -32.18
N PRO A 22 -7.28 16.07 -32.01
CA PRO A 22 -8.17 15.13 -32.71
C PRO A 22 -8.03 15.19 -34.24
N SER A 23 -7.70 16.36 -34.79
CA SER A 23 -7.50 16.60 -36.22
C SER A 23 -6.32 15.79 -36.79
N ASP A 24 -5.30 15.52 -35.98
CA ASP A 24 -4.09 14.79 -36.38
C ASP A 24 -4.37 13.32 -36.70
N ARG A 25 -5.38 12.72 -36.05
CA ARG A 25 -5.82 11.37 -36.38
C ARG A 25 -6.38 11.29 -37.79
N LEU A 26 -7.15 12.29 -38.21
CA LEU A 26 -7.71 12.36 -39.56
C LEU A 26 -6.61 12.65 -40.60
N LYS A 27 -5.69 13.59 -40.28
CA LYS A 27 -4.52 13.89 -41.13
C LYS A 27 -3.67 12.65 -41.35
N GLU A 28 -3.44 11.84 -40.32
CA GLU A 28 -2.64 10.62 -40.41
C GLU A 28 -3.28 9.56 -41.32
N VAL A 29 -4.59 9.32 -41.18
CA VAL A 29 -5.32 8.35 -42.00
C VAL A 29 -5.37 8.76 -43.48
N LEU A 30 -5.50 10.06 -43.75
CA LEU A 30 -5.60 10.61 -45.10
C LEU A 30 -4.24 10.91 -45.75
N ASN A 31 -3.13 10.79 -45.02
CA ASN A 31 -1.81 11.10 -45.56
C ASN A 31 -1.29 9.97 -46.47
N PRO A 32 -1.11 10.19 -47.78
CA PRO A 32 -0.65 9.16 -48.72
C PRO A 32 0.75 8.61 -48.41
N PHE A 33 1.57 9.39 -47.69
CA PHE A 33 2.95 9.06 -47.36
C PHE A 33 3.11 8.40 -45.97
N ARG A 34 2.01 7.95 -45.34
CA ARG A 34 1.99 7.27 -44.02
C ARG A 34 2.80 8.00 -42.93
N LYS A 35 2.80 9.33 -42.96
CA LYS A 35 3.46 10.13 -41.93
C LYS A 35 2.71 9.95 -40.61
N SER A 36 3.41 9.52 -39.56
CA SER A 36 2.85 9.41 -38.20
C SER A 36 2.67 10.79 -37.60
N TYR A 37 1.46 11.07 -37.11
CA TYR A 37 1.15 12.28 -36.32
C TYR A 37 0.86 11.94 -34.85
N HIS A 38 0.87 10.66 -34.48
CA HIS A 38 0.85 10.22 -33.08
C HIS A 38 2.23 9.94 -32.52
N SER A 39 2.33 10.04 -31.19
CA SER A 39 3.38 9.41 -30.38
C SER A 39 2.87 8.09 -29.80
N LYS A 40 3.76 7.12 -29.60
CA LYS A 40 3.41 5.81 -29.04
C LYS A 40 3.66 5.79 -27.54
N PHE A 41 2.64 5.49 -26.76
CA PHE A 41 2.74 5.25 -25.33
C PHE A 41 2.59 3.76 -25.02
N TYR A 42 3.63 3.17 -24.43
CA TYR A 42 3.67 1.77 -24.05
C TYR A 42 3.15 1.62 -22.62
N ALA A 43 1.88 1.24 -22.49
CA ALA A 43 1.29 0.98 -21.17
C ALA A 43 1.74 -0.37 -20.59
N ILE A 44 2.03 -1.34 -21.47
CA ILE A 44 2.73 -2.60 -21.17
C ILE A 44 3.74 -2.82 -22.29
N ASP A 45 4.98 -3.21 -21.94
CA ASP A 45 6.08 -3.41 -22.89
C ASP A 45 6.78 -4.75 -22.65
N ASN A 46 6.51 -5.72 -23.52
CA ASN A 46 7.13 -7.04 -23.58
C ASN A 46 7.13 -7.79 -22.23
N LEU A 47 5.98 -7.81 -21.56
CA LEU A 47 5.81 -8.44 -20.25
C LEU A 47 5.49 -9.93 -20.41
N SER A 48 6.24 -10.78 -19.70
CA SER A 48 5.96 -12.22 -19.58
C SER A 48 5.82 -12.60 -18.12
N LEU A 49 4.72 -13.28 -17.78
CA LEU A 49 4.38 -13.64 -16.40
C LEU A 49 3.61 -14.96 -16.40
N ASP A 50 3.96 -15.88 -15.51
CA ASP A 50 3.28 -17.17 -15.36
C ASP A 50 2.88 -17.39 -13.90
N ILE A 51 1.57 -17.46 -13.67
CA ILE A 51 0.94 -17.63 -12.35
C ILE A 51 0.42 -19.05 -12.28
N LYS A 52 0.87 -19.83 -11.29
CA LYS A 52 0.40 -21.21 -11.10
C LYS A 52 -0.95 -21.24 -10.39
N ARG A 53 -1.66 -22.36 -10.58
CA ARG A 53 -2.88 -22.65 -9.80
C ARG A 53 -2.57 -22.68 -8.30
N GLY A 54 -3.47 -22.13 -7.50
CA GLY A 54 -3.32 -22.02 -6.05
C GLY A 54 -2.37 -20.93 -5.56
N GLU A 55 -1.66 -20.21 -6.44
CA GLU A 55 -0.77 -19.11 -6.02
C GLU A 55 -1.56 -17.83 -5.74
N THR A 56 -1.26 -17.17 -4.62
CA THR A 56 -1.67 -15.79 -4.37
C THR A 56 -0.54 -14.84 -4.77
N VAL A 57 -0.78 -14.03 -5.80
CA VAL A 57 0.23 -13.16 -6.41
C VAL A 57 -0.12 -11.68 -6.20
N GLY A 58 0.78 -10.96 -5.55
CA GLY A 58 0.73 -9.51 -5.41
C GLY A 58 1.24 -8.79 -6.66
N LEU A 59 0.56 -7.72 -7.09
CA LEU A 59 1.05 -6.83 -8.13
C LEU A 59 1.44 -5.47 -7.52
N ILE A 60 2.73 -5.14 -7.56
CA ILE A 60 3.27 -3.89 -7.00
C ILE A 60 3.91 -3.02 -8.09
N GLY A 61 3.98 -1.72 -7.83
CA GLY A 61 4.56 -0.73 -8.73
C GLY A 61 3.93 0.65 -8.54
N LYS A 62 4.59 1.70 -9.02
CA LYS A 62 4.11 3.08 -8.96
C LYS A 62 2.78 3.27 -9.73
N ASN A 63 2.12 4.40 -9.50
CA ASN A 63 0.98 4.81 -10.31
C ASN A 63 1.42 4.99 -11.76
N GLY A 64 0.57 4.54 -12.70
CA GLY A 64 0.91 4.54 -14.12
C GLY A 64 1.87 3.43 -14.57
N ALA A 65 2.31 2.52 -13.67
CA ALA A 65 3.22 1.43 -14.05
C ALA A 65 2.62 0.38 -14.99
N GLY A 66 1.30 0.34 -15.18
CA GLY A 66 0.61 -0.60 -16.07
C GLY A 66 -0.22 -1.69 -15.40
N LYS A 67 -0.25 -1.76 -14.05
CA LYS A 67 -0.99 -2.80 -13.27
C LYS A 67 -2.44 -2.99 -13.72
N SER A 68 -3.23 -1.92 -13.74
CA SER A 68 -4.65 -1.98 -14.15
C SER A 68 -4.81 -2.34 -15.64
N THR A 69 -3.88 -1.93 -16.50
CA THR A 69 -3.86 -2.33 -17.92
C THR A 69 -3.62 -3.83 -18.07
N LEU A 70 -2.62 -4.38 -17.34
CA LEU A 70 -2.35 -5.81 -17.32
C LEU A 70 -3.58 -6.59 -16.86
N LEU A 71 -4.19 -6.17 -15.76
CA LEU A 71 -5.37 -6.85 -15.23
C LEU A 71 -6.57 -6.78 -16.17
N LYS A 72 -6.84 -5.64 -16.82
CA LYS A 72 -7.89 -5.54 -17.85
C LYS A 72 -7.65 -6.45 -19.04
N ILE A 73 -6.39 -6.73 -19.38
CA ILE A 73 -6.05 -7.70 -20.43
C ILE A 73 -6.28 -9.13 -19.92
N ILE A 74 -5.88 -9.45 -18.69
CA ILE A 74 -6.12 -10.76 -18.07
C ILE A 74 -7.63 -11.06 -17.96
N THR A 75 -8.45 -10.07 -17.60
CA THR A 75 -9.91 -10.22 -17.54
C THR A 75 -10.59 -10.26 -18.91
N GLY A 76 -9.86 -10.01 -20.00
CA GLY A 76 -10.42 -9.96 -21.35
C GLY A 76 -11.19 -8.67 -21.69
N VAL A 77 -11.24 -7.69 -20.79
CA VAL A 77 -11.87 -6.37 -21.03
C VAL A 77 -11.08 -5.58 -22.07
N LEU A 78 -9.75 -5.76 -22.10
CA LEU A 78 -8.86 -5.05 -23.01
C LEU A 78 -8.07 -6.02 -23.88
N THR A 79 -8.07 -5.81 -25.19
CA THR A 79 -7.26 -6.62 -26.13
C THR A 79 -5.80 -6.15 -26.14
N PRO A 80 -4.81 -7.06 -26.14
CA PRO A 80 -3.40 -6.71 -26.29
C PRO A 80 -3.10 -6.14 -27.69
N THR A 81 -2.03 -5.36 -27.81
CA THR A 81 -1.50 -4.95 -29.13
C THR A 81 -0.62 -6.04 -29.72
N PHE A 82 0.23 -6.65 -28.89
CA PHE A 82 1.07 -7.80 -29.23
C PHE A 82 1.15 -8.78 -28.05
N GLY A 83 1.58 -10.01 -28.34
CA GLY A 83 1.70 -11.08 -27.34
C GLY A 83 0.41 -11.87 -27.15
N GLU A 84 0.44 -12.82 -26.22
CA GLU A 84 -0.71 -13.66 -25.88
C GLU A 84 -0.95 -13.72 -24.37
N VAL A 85 -2.22 -13.78 -23.99
CA VAL A 85 -2.65 -14.09 -22.61
C VAL A 85 -3.59 -15.29 -22.67
N LYS A 86 -3.30 -16.30 -21.83
CA LYS A 86 -4.11 -17.50 -21.66
C LYS A 86 -4.54 -17.61 -20.21
N VAL A 87 -5.83 -17.75 -19.99
CA VAL A 87 -6.45 -17.90 -18.68
C VAL A 87 -7.11 -19.27 -18.62
N ASN A 88 -6.79 -20.06 -17.59
CA ASN A 88 -7.27 -21.43 -17.42
C ASN A 88 -8.22 -21.53 -16.22
N GLY A 89 -9.40 -20.94 -16.33
CA GLY A 89 -10.43 -20.95 -15.31
C GLY A 89 -11.39 -19.75 -15.44
N LYS A 90 -12.42 -19.71 -14.60
CA LYS A 90 -13.34 -18.57 -14.48
C LYS A 90 -12.71 -17.49 -13.61
N ILE A 91 -12.69 -16.26 -14.12
CA ILE A 91 -12.24 -15.08 -13.38
C ILE A 91 -13.44 -14.38 -12.75
N ALA A 92 -13.32 -14.00 -11.47
CA ALA A 92 -14.09 -12.89 -10.91
C ALA A 92 -13.14 -11.73 -10.61
N SER A 93 -13.54 -10.51 -10.93
CA SER A 93 -12.71 -9.32 -10.76
C SER A 93 -13.46 -8.24 -9.99
N LEU A 94 -12.81 -7.67 -8.97
CA LEU A 94 -13.30 -6.53 -8.20
C LEU A 94 -12.85 -5.18 -8.77
N LEU A 95 -12.06 -5.16 -9.86
CA LEU A 95 -11.54 -3.94 -10.49
C LEU A 95 -12.65 -3.01 -11.00
N GLU A 96 -13.75 -3.59 -11.45
CA GLU A 96 -14.88 -2.87 -12.00
C GLU A 96 -16.14 -3.35 -11.27
N LEU A 97 -16.19 -3.10 -9.96
CA LEU A 97 -17.32 -3.44 -9.09
C LEU A 97 -18.65 -3.00 -9.73
N GLY A 98 -19.51 -3.98 -10.03
CA GLY A 98 -20.81 -3.75 -10.66
C GLY A 98 -20.75 -3.48 -12.16
N ALA A 99 -19.59 -3.65 -12.81
CA ALA A 99 -19.53 -3.70 -14.27
C ALA A 99 -20.41 -4.85 -14.78
N GLY A 100 -21.24 -4.54 -15.75
CA GLY A 100 -22.26 -5.46 -16.25
C GLY A 100 -23.55 -5.47 -15.41
N PHE A 101 -23.69 -4.65 -14.37
CA PHE A 101 -25.02 -4.37 -13.81
C PHE A 101 -25.80 -3.46 -14.76
N ASN A 102 -27.06 -3.81 -14.96
CA ASN A 102 -28.05 -2.98 -15.62
C ASN A 102 -28.85 -2.22 -14.55
N PRO A 103 -28.78 -0.87 -14.52
CA PRO A 103 -29.48 -0.06 -13.52
C PRO A 103 -31.01 -0.21 -13.52
N GLU A 104 -31.58 -0.61 -14.66
CA GLU A 104 -33.03 -0.80 -14.81
C GLU A 104 -33.50 -2.18 -14.31
N MET A 105 -32.60 -3.14 -14.15
CA MET A 105 -32.90 -4.49 -13.66
C MET A 105 -32.84 -4.53 -12.13
N SER A 106 -33.61 -5.44 -11.53
CA SER A 106 -33.56 -5.71 -10.09
C SER A 106 -32.20 -6.30 -9.66
N GLY A 107 -31.92 -6.29 -8.36
CA GLY A 107 -30.73 -6.93 -7.80
C GLY A 107 -30.63 -8.40 -8.17
N ILE A 108 -31.73 -9.15 -8.09
CA ILE A 108 -31.78 -10.58 -8.47
C ILE A 108 -31.41 -10.77 -9.94
N GLU A 109 -32.04 -10.01 -10.83
CA GLU A 109 -31.77 -10.13 -12.26
C GLU A 109 -30.31 -9.77 -12.59
N ASN A 110 -29.76 -8.79 -11.88
CA ASN A 110 -28.35 -8.42 -11.97
C ASN A 110 -27.41 -9.53 -11.46
N ILE A 111 -27.76 -10.28 -10.41
CA ILE A 111 -27.00 -11.46 -9.96
C ILE A 111 -26.87 -12.46 -11.12
N TYR A 112 -27.98 -12.80 -11.79
CA TYR A 112 -27.98 -13.75 -12.90
C TYR A 112 -27.22 -13.22 -14.13
N LEU A 113 -27.41 -11.93 -14.47
CA LEU A 113 -26.72 -11.29 -15.58
C LEU A 113 -25.20 -11.34 -15.39
N ASN A 114 -24.72 -10.94 -14.21
CA ASN A 114 -23.28 -10.96 -13.91
C ASN A 114 -22.72 -12.38 -13.86
N GLY A 115 -23.46 -13.32 -13.27
CA GLY A 115 -23.09 -14.74 -13.30
C GLY A 115 -22.91 -15.26 -14.74
N THR A 116 -23.81 -14.87 -15.64
CA THR A 116 -23.74 -15.26 -17.06
C THR A 116 -22.51 -14.66 -17.75
N ILE A 117 -22.22 -13.37 -17.50
CA ILE A 117 -21.01 -12.69 -18.01
C ILE A 117 -19.73 -13.40 -17.54
N MET A 118 -19.73 -13.90 -16.31
CA MET A 118 -18.61 -14.67 -15.72
C MET A 118 -18.58 -16.15 -16.15
N GLY A 119 -19.47 -16.57 -17.06
CA GLY A 119 -19.50 -17.94 -17.60
C GLY A 119 -20.18 -18.97 -16.70
N TYR A 120 -21.08 -18.55 -15.80
CA TYR A 120 -21.93 -19.45 -15.01
C TYR A 120 -23.28 -19.68 -15.68
N THR A 121 -23.73 -20.93 -15.63
CA THR A 121 -25.09 -21.28 -16.06
C THR A 121 -26.11 -20.85 -15.02
N LYS A 122 -27.37 -20.66 -15.44
CA LYS A 122 -28.48 -20.35 -14.51
C LYS A 122 -28.56 -21.34 -13.35
N MET A 123 -28.48 -22.65 -13.63
CA MET A 123 -28.49 -23.71 -12.60
C MET A 123 -27.31 -23.59 -11.60
N GLN A 124 -26.14 -23.13 -12.04
CA GLN A 124 -25.02 -22.86 -11.14
C GLN A 124 -25.28 -21.63 -10.26
N MET A 125 -25.94 -20.61 -10.81
CA MET A 125 -26.32 -19.40 -10.07
C MET A 125 -27.46 -19.67 -9.07
N ASP A 126 -28.43 -20.49 -9.43
CA ASP A 126 -29.54 -20.88 -8.53
C ASP A 126 -29.01 -21.49 -7.22
N LYS A 127 -27.91 -22.25 -7.27
CA LYS A 127 -27.27 -22.85 -6.08
C LYS A 127 -26.51 -21.84 -5.20
N ARG A 128 -26.28 -20.63 -5.69
CA ARG A 128 -25.44 -19.59 -5.06
C ARG A 128 -26.23 -18.35 -4.66
N ILE A 129 -27.44 -18.19 -5.18
CA ILE A 129 -28.23 -16.97 -5.02
C ILE A 129 -28.49 -16.66 -3.54
N ASP A 130 -28.86 -17.65 -2.72
CA ASP A 130 -29.14 -17.43 -1.30
C ASP A 130 -27.91 -16.96 -0.53
N ALA A 131 -26.74 -17.52 -0.85
CA ALA A 131 -25.47 -17.09 -0.25
C ALA A 131 -25.11 -15.66 -0.67
N ILE A 132 -25.33 -15.29 -1.94
CA ILE A 132 -25.10 -13.94 -2.45
C ILE A 132 -26.03 -12.94 -1.74
N ILE A 133 -27.33 -13.24 -1.64
CA ILE A 133 -28.32 -12.36 -1.02
C ILE A 133 -28.02 -12.19 0.47
N THR A 134 -27.71 -13.29 1.16
CA THR A 134 -27.37 -13.28 2.59
C THR A 134 -26.08 -12.51 2.87
N PHE A 135 -25.07 -12.65 2.01
CA PHE A 135 -23.82 -11.90 2.16
C PHE A 135 -24.02 -10.40 1.89
N ALA A 136 -24.79 -10.06 0.85
CA ALA A 136 -25.09 -8.67 0.50
C ALA A 136 -25.84 -7.97 1.63
N ASP A 137 -26.81 -8.65 2.25
CA ASP A 137 -27.56 -8.18 3.41
C ASP A 137 -28.15 -6.77 3.15
N ILE A 138 -28.86 -6.66 2.03
CA ILE A 138 -29.59 -5.46 1.58
C ILE A 138 -31.11 -5.62 1.70
N GLY A 139 -31.57 -6.69 2.36
CA GLY A 139 -32.99 -6.98 2.60
C GLY A 139 -33.84 -7.03 1.32
N ASN A 140 -35.08 -6.52 1.42
CA ASN A 140 -36.06 -6.55 0.34
C ASN A 140 -35.70 -5.68 -0.87
N PHE A 141 -34.69 -4.82 -0.77
CA PHE A 141 -34.22 -4.03 -1.91
C PHE A 141 -33.67 -4.90 -3.04
N ILE A 142 -33.32 -6.16 -2.77
CA ILE A 142 -32.86 -7.10 -3.81
C ILE A 142 -33.87 -7.25 -4.97
N TYR A 143 -35.16 -7.04 -4.71
CA TYR A 143 -36.23 -7.09 -5.71
C TYR A 143 -36.49 -5.75 -6.42
N GLN A 144 -35.80 -4.68 -6.02
CA GLN A 144 -35.94 -3.35 -6.62
C GLN A 144 -34.84 -3.09 -7.65
N PRO A 145 -35.10 -2.23 -8.66
CA PRO A 145 -34.09 -1.81 -9.63
C PRO A 145 -32.83 -1.25 -8.98
N VAL A 146 -31.67 -1.64 -9.48
CA VAL A 146 -30.36 -1.28 -8.89
C VAL A 146 -30.11 0.23 -8.91
N LYS A 147 -30.71 0.99 -9.84
CA LYS A 147 -30.63 2.46 -9.84
C LYS A 147 -31.22 3.13 -8.58
N MET A 148 -32.05 2.41 -7.81
CA MET A 148 -32.62 2.90 -6.56
C MET A 148 -31.70 2.64 -5.35
N TYR A 149 -30.58 1.93 -5.55
CA TYR A 149 -29.70 1.55 -4.46
C TYR A 149 -28.85 2.73 -4.02
N SER A 150 -28.55 2.80 -2.72
CA SER A 150 -27.43 3.60 -2.27
C SER A 150 -26.11 3.04 -2.84
N SER A 151 -25.07 3.87 -2.90
CA SER A 151 -23.73 3.43 -3.31
C SER A 151 -23.21 2.26 -2.47
N GLY A 152 -23.54 2.24 -1.17
CA GLY A 152 -23.21 1.14 -0.27
C GLY A 152 -23.93 -0.16 -0.63
N MET A 153 -25.24 -0.12 -0.89
CA MET A 153 -26.01 -1.30 -1.30
C MET A 153 -25.55 -1.84 -2.65
N PHE A 154 -25.28 -0.95 -3.62
CA PHE A 154 -24.75 -1.31 -4.92
C PHE A 154 -23.44 -2.08 -4.79
N ALA A 155 -22.50 -1.53 -4.03
CA ALA A 155 -21.20 -2.15 -3.85
C ALA A 155 -21.26 -3.44 -3.04
N ARG A 156 -22.11 -3.51 -1.99
CA ARG A 156 -22.34 -4.74 -1.23
C ARG A 156 -22.83 -5.85 -2.14
N LEU A 157 -23.83 -5.59 -3.00
CA LEU A 157 -24.32 -6.59 -3.94
C LEU A 157 -23.25 -7.00 -4.96
N ALA A 158 -22.57 -6.04 -5.58
CA ALA A 158 -21.52 -6.31 -6.57
C ALA A 158 -20.39 -7.17 -5.99
N PHE A 159 -19.94 -6.86 -4.77
CA PHE A 159 -18.93 -7.64 -4.06
C PHE A 159 -19.44 -9.05 -3.72
N SER A 160 -20.67 -9.14 -3.23
CA SER A 160 -21.30 -10.41 -2.84
C SER A 160 -21.38 -11.38 -4.00
N VAL A 161 -21.72 -10.88 -5.19
CA VAL A 161 -21.71 -11.67 -6.42
C VAL A 161 -20.31 -12.15 -6.72
N ALA A 162 -19.34 -11.24 -6.82
CA ALA A 162 -17.96 -11.57 -7.23
C ALA A 162 -17.30 -12.64 -6.33
N ILE A 163 -17.57 -12.61 -5.01
CA ILE A 163 -16.92 -13.54 -4.08
C ILE A 163 -17.69 -14.86 -3.85
N ASN A 164 -19.01 -14.88 -4.08
CA ASN A 164 -19.83 -16.09 -3.88
C ASN A 164 -20.13 -16.86 -5.18
N VAL A 165 -19.68 -16.36 -6.34
CA VAL A 165 -19.73 -17.15 -7.60
C VAL A 165 -18.74 -18.30 -7.63
N ASP A 166 -17.78 -18.35 -6.69
CA ASP A 166 -16.81 -19.44 -6.54
C ASP A 166 -15.85 -19.55 -7.76
N PRO A 167 -15.13 -18.47 -8.14
CA PRO A 167 -14.23 -18.47 -9.30
C PRO A 167 -12.96 -19.30 -9.07
N ASP A 168 -12.30 -19.68 -10.16
CA ASP A 168 -10.97 -20.32 -10.13
C ASP A 168 -9.86 -19.28 -9.88
N ILE A 169 -10.08 -18.04 -10.37
CA ILE A 169 -9.16 -16.91 -10.27
C ILE A 169 -9.91 -15.70 -9.73
N LEU A 170 -9.47 -15.15 -8.60
CA LEU A 170 -10.04 -13.94 -8.01
C LEU A 170 -9.07 -12.78 -8.17
N ILE A 171 -9.51 -11.68 -8.78
CA ILE A 171 -8.73 -10.46 -8.92
C ILE A 171 -9.28 -9.41 -7.97
N ILE A 172 -8.41 -8.91 -7.11
CA ILE A 172 -8.76 -7.97 -6.06
C ILE A 172 -7.95 -6.70 -6.28
N ASP A 173 -8.66 -5.59 -6.41
CA ASP A 173 -8.08 -4.25 -6.37
C ASP A 173 -8.31 -3.63 -4.98
N GLU A 174 -7.63 -2.53 -4.69
CA GLU A 174 -7.66 -1.79 -3.40
C GLU A 174 -9.05 -1.36 -2.92
N ALA A 175 -10.09 -1.62 -3.72
CA ALA A 175 -11.50 -1.43 -3.44
C ALA A 175 -12.07 -2.35 -2.34
N LEU A 176 -11.24 -3.03 -1.53
CA LEU A 176 -11.70 -3.77 -0.34
C LEU A 176 -12.32 -2.85 0.72
N SER A 177 -12.08 -1.54 0.64
CA SER A 177 -12.57 -0.54 1.59
C SER A 177 -14.05 -0.16 1.41
N VAL A 178 -14.83 -0.90 0.62
CA VAL A 178 -16.23 -0.55 0.35
C VAL A 178 -17.18 -1.24 1.33
N GLY A 179 -18.10 -0.45 1.90
CA GLY A 179 -19.06 -0.88 2.92
C GLY A 179 -18.69 -0.41 4.33
N ASP A 180 -19.53 -0.76 5.30
CA ASP A 180 -19.25 -0.53 6.71
C ASP A 180 -18.23 -1.54 7.27
N MET A 181 -17.75 -1.31 8.49
CA MET A 181 -16.74 -2.15 9.13
C MET A 181 -17.19 -3.62 9.29
N ALA A 182 -18.48 -3.85 9.53
CA ALA A 182 -19.01 -5.20 9.65
C ALA A 182 -18.98 -5.93 8.31
N PHE A 183 -19.33 -5.26 7.20
CA PHE A 183 -19.23 -5.81 5.87
C PHE A 183 -17.78 -6.04 5.44
N GLN A 184 -16.86 -5.12 5.74
CA GLN A 184 -15.43 -5.29 5.47
C GLN A 184 -14.85 -6.53 6.18
N ASN A 185 -15.24 -6.77 7.44
CA ASN A 185 -14.82 -7.98 8.15
C ASN A 185 -15.34 -9.26 7.47
N LYS A 186 -16.61 -9.29 7.03
CA LYS A 186 -17.16 -10.41 6.24
C LYS A 186 -16.35 -10.63 4.95
N CYS A 187 -15.97 -9.57 4.25
CA CYS A 187 -15.13 -9.64 3.06
C CYS A 187 -13.76 -10.24 3.37
N PHE A 188 -13.14 -9.82 4.47
CA PHE A 188 -11.84 -10.31 4.89
C PHE A 188 -11.84 -11.79 5.26
N GLU A 189 -12.84 -12.24 6.03
CA GLU A 189 -13.04 -13.66 6.34
C GLU A 189 -13.19 -14.49 5.06
N ARG A 190 -14.06 -14.05 4.15
CA ARG A 190 -14.28 -14.76 2.89
C ARG A 190 -13.02 -14.81 2.02
N MET A 191 -12.23 -13.74 1.97
CA MET A 191 -10.93 -13.76 1.28
C MET A 191 -9.96 -14.76 1.89
N ASN A 192 -9.88 -14.85 3.22
CA ASN A 192 -9.05 -15.84 3.88
C ASN A 192 -9.46 -17.28 3.53
N ASP A 193 -10.75 -17.54 3.35
CA ASP A 193 -11.23 -18.84 2.86
C ASP A 193 -10.75 -19.13 1.44
N PHE A 194 -10.73 -18.10 0.57
CA PHE A 194 -10.17 -18.23 -0.78
C PHE A 194 -8.67 -18.52 -0.76
N ILE A 195 -7.91 -17.82 0.09
CA ILE A 195 -6.46 -18.04 0.24
C ILE A 195 -6.16 -19.48 0.73
N LYS A 196 -6.99 -20.02 1.62
CA LYS A 196 -6.87 -21.40 2.13
C LYS A 196 -7.33 -22.47 1.13
N SER A 197 -7.98 -22.08 0.04
CA SER A 197 -8.46 -22.98 -1.00
C SER A 197 -7.45 -23.09 -2.15
N ASP A 198 -7.59 -24.09 -3.02
CA ASP A 198 -6.69 -24.31 -4.18
C ASP A 198 -6.98 -23.36 -5.35
N LYS A 199 -7.21 -22.07 -5.04
CA LYS A 199 -7.61 -21.02 -5.99
C LYS A 199 -6.51 -20.00 -6.15
N SER A 200 -6.44 -19.40 -7.33
CA SER A 200 -5.46 -18.35 -7.59
C SER A 200 -6.03 -16.97 -7.29
N ILE A 201 -5.21 -16.12 -6.69
CA ILE A 201 -5.60 -14.74 -6.36
C ILE A 201 -4.58 -13.79 -6.98
N LEU A 202 -5.05 -12.75 -7.67
CA LEU A 202 -4.23 -11.60 -8.06
C LEU A 202 -4.64 -10.42 -7.18
N PHE A 203 -3.72 -9.97 -6.34
CA PHE A 203 -3.96 -8.91 -5.36
C PHE A 203 -3.17 -7.66 -5.73
N VAL A 204 -3.85 -6.53 -5.97
CA VAL A 204 -3.22 -5.23 -6.16
C VAL A 204 -3.31 -4.44 -4.86
N SER A 205 -2.18 -3.98 -4.37
CA SER A 205 -2.15 -3.06 -3.23
C SER A 205 -0.90 -2.19 -3.23
N HIS A 206 -1.08 -0.94 -2.82
CA HIS A 206 -0.03 0.00 -2.44
C HIS A 206 0.52 -0.29 -1.03
N SER A 207 -0.16 -1.13 -0.24
CA SER A 207 0.33 -1.57 1.07
C SER A 207 1.24 -2.79 0.93
N LEU A 208 2.54 -2.57 1.07
CA LEU A 208 3.52 -3.67 1.09
C LEU A 208 3.28 -4.63 2.26
N SER A 209 2.73 -4.14 3.38
CA SER A 209 2.37 -4.98 4.53
C SER A 209 1.24 -5.95 4.20
N ALA A 210 0.20 -5.49 3.48
CA ALA A 210 -0.88 -6.36 3.03
C ALA A 210 -0.39 -7.39 2.01
N ILE A 211 0.48 -6.98 1.09
CA ILE A 211 1.13 -7.88 0.12
C ILE A 211 1.96 -8.94 0.84
N ARG A 212 2.74 -8.56 1.85
CA ARG A 212 3.55 -9.49 2.68
C ARG A 212 2.71 -10.48 3.49
N LEU A 213 1.52 -10.07 3.92
CA LEU A 213 0.62 -10.90 4.71
C LEU A 213 -0.16 -11.90 3.84
N LEU A 214 -0.61 -11.46 2.66
CA LEU A 214 -1.62 -12.19 1.88
C LEU A 214 -1.03 -12.94 0.67
N CYS A 215 0.16 -12.58 0.18
CA CYS A 215 0.70 -13.11 -1.07
C CYS A 215 1.92 -14.02 -0.88
N ASP A 216 1.95 -15.12 -1.63
CA ASP A 216 3.10 -16.03 -1.73
C ASP A 216 4.19 -15.47 -2.65
N LYS A 217 3.75 -14.82 -3.74
CA LYS A 217 4.63 -14.22 -4.74
C LYS A 217 4.23 -12.80 -5.07
N VAL A 218 5.16 -12.06 -5.62
CA VAL A 218 4.94 -10.69 -6.07
C VAL A 218 5.53 -10.47 -7.44
N ALA A 219 4.77 -9.79 -8.31
CA ALA A 219 5.24 -9.24 -9.58
C ALA A 219 5.39 -7.72 -9.42
N TRP A 220 6.62 -7.23 -9.52
CA TRP A 220 6.93 -5.81 -9.55
C TRP A 220 6.96 -5.30 -10.98
N ILE A 221 6.05 -4.37 -11.29
CA ILE A 221 5.91 -3.75 -12.59
C ILE A 221 6.36 -2.28 -12.52
N GLU A 222 7.16 -1.84 -13.48
CA GLU A 222 7.56 -0.45 -13.65
C GLU A 222 7.55 -0.06 -15.12
N SER A 223 6.92 1.08 -15.45
CA SER A 223 6.84 1.63 -16.81
C SER A 223 6.43 0.58 -17.87
N GLY A 224 5.44 -0.25 -17.53
CA GLY A 224 4.91 -1.30 -18.40
C GLY A 224 5.72 -2.60 -18.45
N LYS A 225 6.85 -2.68 -17.74
CA LYS A 225 7.76 -3.85 -17.75
C LYS A 225 7.70 -4.60 -16.43
N LEU A 226 7.85 -5.93 -16.51
CA LEU A 226 8.09 -6.75 -15.31
C LEU A 226 9.56 -6.62 -14.92
N ILE A 227 9.82 -6.04 -13.75
CA ILE A 227 11.16 -5.85 -13.21
C ILE A 227 11.61 -7.09 -12.46
N GLU A 228 10.74 -7.62 -11.60
CA GLU A 228 11.02 -8.79 -10.79
C GLU A 228 9.75 -9.59 -10.52
N TYR A 229 9.83 -10.91 -10.51
CA TYR A 229 8.75 -11.81 -10.11
C TYR A 229 9.31 -12.96 -9.28
N GLY A 230 8.78 -13.18 -8.09
CA GLY A 230 9.32 -14.18 -7.17
C GLY A 230 8.71 -14.12 -5.78
N ASP A 231 9.45 -14.63 -4.80
CA ASP A 231 9.05 -14.65 -3.39
C ASP A 231 8.74 -13.24 -2.87
N THR A 232 7.61 -13.11 -2.18
CA THR A 232 7.11 -11.84 -1.65
C THR A 232 8.14 -11.09 -0.80
N LYS A 233 8.89 -11.75 0.07
CA LYS A 233 9.84 -11.08 0.96
C LYS A 233 11.03 -10.50 0.19
N SER A 234 11.53 -11.25 -0.80
CA SER A 234 12.64 -10.80 -1.65
C SER A 234 12.24 -9.61 -2.53
N VAL A 235 11.15 -9.76 -3.30
CA VAL A 235 10.72 -8.76 -4.28
C VAL A 235 10.31 -7.45 -3.60
N THR A 236 9.56 -7.52 -2.49
CA THR A 236 9.14 -6.31 -1.76
C THR A 236 10.33 -5.54 -1.18
N ARG A 237 11.37 -6.23 -0.70
CA ARG A 237 12.61 -5.60 -0.21
C ARG A 237 13.37 -4.91 -1.35
N ASN A 238 13.45 -5.53 -2.52
CA ASN A 238 14.12 -4.94 -3.69
C ASN A 238 13.35 -3.73 -4.20
N TYR A 239 12.02 -3.81 -4.24
CA TYR A 239 11.15 -2.68 -4.57
C TYR A 239 11.32 -1.49 -3.62
N GLU A 240 11.35 -1.74 -2.30
CA GLU A 240 11.64 -0.71 -1.30
C GLU A 240 13.00 -0.07 -1.58
N ARG A 241 14.07 -0.86 -1.69
CA ARG A 241 15.41 -0.37 -1.98
C ARG A 241 15.46 0.48 -3.26
N ALA A 242 14.85 0.03 -4.35
CA ALA A 242 14.83 0.77 -5.60
C ALA A 242 14.06 2.09 -5.49
N THR A 243 12.91 2.06 -4.81
CA THR A 243 12.09 3.26 -4.58
C THR A 243 12.83 4.29 -3.73
N TYR A 244 13.57 3.86 -2.71
CA TYR A 244 14.40 4.73 -1.88
C TYR A 244 15.72 5.16 -2.57
N SER A 245 16.27 4.35 -3.48
CA SER A 245 17.53 4.66 -4.20
C SER A 245 17.34 5.65 -5.34
N SER A 246 16.19 5.62 -6.03
CA SER A 246 15.87 6.58 -7.11
C SER A 246 15.66 8.03 -6.62
N SER A 247 15.47 8.23 -5.32
CA SER A 247 15.38 9.56 -4.68
C SER A 247 16.74 10.25 -4.47
N ASN A 248 17.88 9.55 -4.67
CA ASN A 248 19.23 10.05 -4.37
C ASN A 248 20.08 10.46 -5.60
N GLN A 249 19.49 10.65 -6.78
CA GLN A 249 20.21 11.18 -7.94
C GLN A 249 19.49 12.37 -8.58
N CYS A 250 19.64 13.55 -7.98
CA CYS A 250 19.56 14.81 -8.71
C CYS A 250 20.73 15.70 -8.28
N GLY A 251 21.78 15.72 -9.11
CA GLY A 251 22.98 16.50 -8.87
C GLY A 251 22.71 18.01 -8.97
N ILE A 252 22.91 18.71 -7.86
CA ILE A 252 23.14 20.16 -7.85
C ILE A 252 24.35 20.43 -6.94
N LYS A 253 25.48 20.86 -7.52
CA LYS A 253 26.59 21.46 -6.77
C LYS A 253 26.12 22.78 -6.15
N ARG A 254 25.96 22.88 -4.82
CA ARG A 254 25.83 24.18 -4.10
C ARG A 254 26.48 24.16 -2.73
N GLU A 255 27.03 25.33 -2.37
CA GLU A 255 27.98 25.60 -1.30
C GLU A 255 27.45 25.30 0.11
N ALA A 256 28.31 24.70 0.93
CA ALA A 256 28.04 24.31 2.30
C ALA A 256 27.90 25.53 3.24
N LYS A 257 26.66 25.83 3.68
CA LYS A 257 26.45 26.50 4.97
C LYS A 257 26.41 25.43 6.07
N ARG A 258 27.20 25.61 7.13
CA ARG A 258 27.31 24.68 8.26
C ARG A 258 25.94 24.47 8.93
N VAL A 259 25.43 23.24 8.87
CA VAL A 259 24.26 22.77 9.63
C VAL A 259 24.70 22.58 11.10
N PRO A 260 23.94 23.08 12.10
CA PRO A 260 24.20 22.80 13.51
C PRO A 260 24.08 21.29 13.78
N GLN A 261 25.05 20.69 14.47
CA GLN A 261 25.02 19.27 14.83
C GLN A 261 24.65 19.13 16.32
N LEU A 262 23.82 18.15 16.66
CA LEU A 262 23.59 17.76 18.05
C LEU A 262 24.88 17.14 18.62
N GLU A 263 25.31 17.58 19.81
CA GLU A 263 26.50 17.01 20.47
C GLU A 263 26.29 15.52 20.76
N SER A 264 27.31 14.75 20.36
CA SER A 264 27.27 13.30 20.14
C SER A 264 27.02 12.48 21.40
N GLY A 265 25.99 11.65 21.33
CA GLY A 265 25.80 10.47 22.19
C GLY A 265 25.29 9.31 21.36
N LEU A 266 26.20 8.68 20.60
CA LEU A 266 26.13 7.28 20.16
C LEU A 266 24.93 6.85 19.27
N ILE A 267 25.01 7.20 17.98
CA ILE A 267 24.47 6.37 16.90
C ILE A 267 25.65 6.06 15.95
N LYS A 268 26.04 4.78 15.87
CA LYS A 268 27.05 4.32 14.88
C LYS A 268 26.49 4.35 13.45
N ASP A 269 25.17 4.26 13.31
CA ASP A 269 24.43 4.54 12.08
C ASP A 269 24.04 6.02 12.00
N ARG A 270 25.03 6.92 11.91
CA ARG A 270 24.73 8.26 11.38
C ARG A 270 24.18 8.06 9.98
N VAL A 271 22.87 8.23 9.80
CA VAL A 271 22.30 8.38 8.46
C VAL A 271 22.83 9.71 7.92
N LYS A 272 23.98 9.66 7.26
CA LYS A 272 24.64 10.79 6.57
C LYS A 272 23.76 11.44 5.48
N SER A 273 22.55 10.94 5.26
CA SER A 273 21.57 11.46 4.32
C SER A 273 20.15 11.37 4.88
N LEU A 274 19.86 12.07 5.98
CA LEU A 274 18.53 12.65 6.12
C LEU A 274 18.45 13.69 4.99
N GLY A 275 17.65 13.40 3.97
CA GLY A 275 17.79 13.89 2.59
C GLY A 275 18.28 15.32 2.43
N GLU A 276 19.26 15.52 1.55
CA GLU A 276 19.46 16.83 0.95
C GLU A 276 18.13 17.23 0.29
N LYS A 277 17.48 18.26 0.86
CA LYS A 277 16.35 19.04 0.31
C LYS A 277 15.78 18.48 -0.99
N THR A 278 14.69 17.73 -0.93
CA THR A 278 13.74 17.73 -2.05
C THR A 278 13.18 19.15 -2.15
N SER A 279 13.08 19.70 -3.36
CA SER A 279 12.75 21.11 -3.61
C SER A 279 11.37 21.58 -3.11
N SER A 280 10.61 20.72 -2.41
CA SER A 280 9.23 20.93 -1.97
C SER A 280 9.02 20.89 -0.45
N GLU A 281 10.01 20.52 0.37
CA GLU A 281 9.80 20.37 1.82
C GLU A 281 10.03 21.70 2.56
N GLU A 282 8.94 22.29 3.06
CA GLU A 282 8.96 23.54 3.82
C GLU A 282 9.49 23.35 5.25
N CYS A 283 9.37 22.14 5.81
CA CYS A 283 9.94 21.73 7.10
C CYS A 283 10.43 20.27 7.03
N TYR A 284 11.57 19.95 7.65
CA TYR A 284 12.15 18.59 7.63
C TYR A 284 13.03 18.31 8.85
N PHE A 285 13.20 17.03 9.22
CA PHE A 285 14.18 16.60 10.20
C PHE A 285 15.61 16.73 9.64
N SER A 286 16.42 17.59 10.25
CA SER A 286 17.84 17.75 9.90
C SER A 286 18.76 16.79 10.66
N ASP A 287 18.38 16.39 11.88
CA ASP A 287 19.11 15.41 12.69
C ASP A 287 18.16 14.69 13.65
N ILE A 288 18.41 13.41 13.94
CA ILE A 288 17.66 12.64 14.93
C ILE A 288 18.64 11.76 15.71
N ALA A 289 18.59 11.85 17.03
CA ALA A 289 19.46 11.13 17.95
C ALA A 289 18.67 10.37 19.01
N LEU A 290 19.16 9.20 19.41
CA LEU A 290 18.66 8.39 20.51
C LEU A 290 19.63 8.52 21.69
N ARG A 291 19.21 9.16 22.78
CA ARG A 291 19.98 9.28 24.02
C ARG A 291 19.63 8.14 24.98
N ASN A 292 20.65 7.75 25.77
CA ASN A 292 20.69 6.65 26.74
C ASN A 292 21.24 5.30 26.26
N SER A 293 22.18 5.30 25.30
CA SER A 293 23.14 4.19 25.23
C SER A 293 24.36 4.54 26.09
N LYS A 294 24.58 3.81 27.18
CA LYS A 294 25.96 3.64 27.62
C LYS A 294 26.58 2.74 26.55
N GLU A 295 27.49 3.30 25.75
CA GLU A 295 28.31 2.57 24.75
C GLU A 295 27.67 2.19 23.39
N GLY A 296 26.68 2.91 22.88
CA GLY A 296 26.30 2.82 21.45
C GLY A 296 25.65 1.54 21.05
N HIS A 297 24.95 0.95 22.00
CA HIS A 297 24.06 -0.17 21.78
C HIS A 297 22.63 0.37 21.58
N SER A 298 22.01 -0.03 20.47
CA SER A 298 20.55 -0.01 20.24
C SER A 298 19.81 -1.04 21.09
N ASN A 299 20.47 -1.60 22.11
CA ASN A 299 19.98 -2.66 22.96
C ASN A 299 19.57 -2.06 24.30
N PHE A 300 18.30 -2.20 24.62
CA PHE A 300 17.71 -1.70 25.85
C PHE A 300 17.10 -2.84 26.63
N THR A 301 16.78 -2.57 27.89
CA THR A 301 16.06 -3.53 28.72
C THR A 301 14.62 -3.07 28.89
N THR A 302 13.70 -4.02 29.05
CA THR A 302 12.31 -3.68 29.40
C THR A 302 12.31 -2.75 30.63
N PHE A 303 11.54 -1.67 30.55
CA PHE A 303 11.48 -0.56 31.52
C PHE A 303 12.71 0.34 31.63
N SER A 304 13.64 0.31 30.68
CA SER A 304 14.68 1.35 30.59
C SER A 304 14.11 2.67 30.08
N ASP A 305 14.75 3.79 30.42
CA ASP A 305 14.39 5.10 29.89
C ASP A 305 15.03 5.31 28.52
N ILE A 306 14.28 5.83 27.56
CA ILE A 306 14.79 6.20 26.24
C ILE A 306 14.42 7.65 25.93
N THR A 307 15.36 8.42 25.38
CA THR A 307 15.06 9.79 24.93
C THR A 307 15.45 9.98 23.48
N LEU A 308 14.52 10.47 22.68
CA LEU A 308 14.73 10.91 21.31
C LEU A 308 14.98 12.41 21.28
N GLU A 309 16.01 12.84 20.57
CA GLU A 309 16.25 14.24 20.24
C GLU A 309 16.12 14.42 18.73
N MET A 310 15.34 15.39 18.31
CA MET A 310 15.05 15.69 16.92
C MET A 310 15.40 17.14 16.68
N LEU A 311 16.22 17.41 15.66
CA LEU A 311 16.49 18.74 15.14
C LEU A 311 15.66 18.92 13.88
N ILE A 312 14.75 19.90 13.90
CA ILE A 312 13.82 20.18 12.81
C ILE A 312 14.22 21.51 12.19
N CYS A 313 14.37 21.53 10.86
CA CYS A 313 14.59 22.76 10.11
C CYS A 313 13.29 23.22 9.47
N SER A 314 12.94 24.49 9.65
CA SER A 314 11.80 25.17 9.02
C SER A 314 12.29 26.30 8.12
N TYR A 315 11.83 26.29 6.87
CA TYR A 315 12.00 27.39 5.91
C TYR A 315 10.75 28.25 5.74
N LEU A 316 9.70 27.99 6.51
CA LEU A 316 8.48 28.79 6.46
C LEU A 316 8.79 30.23 6.89
N PRO A 317 8.19 31.24 6.23
CA PRO A 317 8.47 32.65 6.51
C PRO A 317 7.88 33.13 7.85
N HIS A 318 6.98 32.35 8.45
CA HIS A 318 6.26 32.68 9.67
C HIS A 318 6.24 31.50 10.64
N GLU A 319 5.98 31.80 11.91
CA GLU A 319 5.77 30.78 12.93
C GLU A 319 4.62 29.86 12.52
N THR A 320 4.85 28.55 12.60
CA THR A 320 3.90 27.54 12.10
C THR A 320 3.74 26.41 13.09
N ASP A 321 2.49 26.09 13.42
CA ASP A 321 2.15 24.95 14.27
C ASP A 321 2.25 23.63 13.51
N ILE A 322 2.96 22.68 14.11
CA ILE A 322 3.26 21.39 13.50
C ILE A 322 2.68 20.23 14.30
N GLY A 323 2.36 19.16 13.56
CA GLY A 323 2.19 17.82 14.09
C GLY A 323 3.50 17.06 13.98
N LEU A 324 4.05 16.65 15.12
CA LEU A 324 5.21 15.78 15.27
C LEU A 324 4.75 14.45 15.86
N GLY A 325 4.98 13.37 15.12
CA GLY A 325 4.61 12.02 15.53
C GLY A 325 5.80 11.07 15.53
N VAL A 326 5.79 10.13 16.47
CA VAL A 326 6.70 8.98 16.49
C VAL A 326 5.87 7.69 16.59
N ALA A 327 6.08 6.78 15.65
CA ALA A 327 5.47 5.45 15.67
C ALA A 327 6.52 4.39 16.00
N ILE A 328 6.14 3.45 16.86
CA ILE A 328 6.96 2.35 17.34
C ILE A 328 6.33 1.07 16.81
N THR A 329 7.04 0.39 15.92
CA THR A 329 6.55 -0.79 15.21
C THR A 329 7.42 -1.98 15.53
N ARG A 330 6.84 -3.15 15.77
CA ARG A 330 7.59 -4.39 15.95
C ARG A 330 8.10 -4.92 14.60
N GLN A 331 9.06 -5.84 14.62
CA GLN A 331 9.62 -6.46 13.41
C GLN A 331 8.59 -7.13 12.48
N ASP A 332 7.46 -7.58 12.99
CA ASP A 332 6.36 -8.15 12.21
C ASP A 332 5.42 -7.08 11.61
N GLY A 333 5.71 -5.80 11.82
CA GLY A 333 4.93 -4.68 11.29
C GLY A 333 3.76 -4.25 12.16
N LEU A 334 3.55 -4.88 13.32
CA LEU A 334 2.53 -4.44 14.27
C LEU A 334 2.95 -3.10 14.89
N GLU A 335 2.13 -2.06 14.70
CA GLU A 335 2.32 -0.80 15.42
C GLU A 335 1.97 -1.00 16.89
N VAL A 336 2.98 -0.88 17.74
CA VAL A 336 2.86 -1.12 19.19
C VAL A 336 2.36 0.13 19.88
N SER A 337 2.86 1.29 19.47
CA SER A 337 2.44 2.57 20.02
C SER A 337 2.76 3.69 19.04
N ARG A 338 1.94 4.74 19.03
CA ARG A 338 2.19 5.97 18.30
C ARG A 338 1.88 7.16 19.19
N VAL A 339 2.80 8.11 19.24
CA VAL A 339 2.66 9.35 19.99
C VAL A 339 2.63 10.53 19.05
N ASN A 340 1.90 11.58 19.41
CA ASN A 340 1.76 12.76 18.57
C ASN A 340 1.43 13.99 19.43
N ASN A 341 2.26 15.01 19.32
CA ASN A 341 2.18 16.20 20.17
C ASN A 341 0.81 16.91 20.12
N ILE A 342 0.10 16.91 18.98
CA ILE A 342 -1.24 17.52 18.86
C ILE A 342 -2.27 16.70 19.63
N ARG A 343 -2.19 15.37 19.60
CA ARG A 343 -3.09 14.48 20.36
C ARG A 343 -2.81 14.50 21.85
N ASP A 344 -1.58 14.84 22.23
CA ASP A 344 -1.13 14.95 23.61
C ASP A 344 -1.38 16.35 24.20
N ASP A 345 -2.08 17.25 23.49
CA ASP A 345 -2.28 18.66 23.84
C ASP A 345 -0.96 19.40 24.16
N LYS A 346 0.09 19.07 23.42
CA LYS A 346 1.42 19.70 23.45
C LYS A 346 1.71 20.38 22.10
N PRO A 347 1.12 21.55 21.82
CA PRO A 347 1.37 22.24 20.55
C PRO A 347 2.86 22.60 20.42
N ILE A 348 3.41 22.39 19.23
CA ILE A 348 4.78 22.77 18.88
C ILE A 348 4.69 23.77 17.74
N THR A 349 5.23 24.97 17.96
CA THR A 349 5.32 26.02 16.95
C THR A 349 6.78 26.16 16.50
N LEU A 350 7.03 25.97 15.21
CA LEU A 350 8.35 26.16 14.63
C LEU A 350 8.57 27.62 14.27
N LYS A 351 9.76 28.15 14.58
CA LYS A 351 10.27 29.40 14.02
C LYS A 351 11.10 29.11 12.77
N PRO A 352 11.25 30.09 11.85
CA PRO A 352 12.17 29.94 10.73
C PRO A 352 13.59 29.64 11.26
N GLY A 353 14.23 28.58 10.77
CA GLY A 353 15.53 28.12 11.26
C GLY A 353 15.49 26.70 11.80
N TYR A 354 16.22 26.42 12.89
CA TYR A 354 16.30 25.09 13.50
C TYR A 354 15.65 25.11 14.88
N THR A 355 14.89 24.08 15.20
CA THR A 355 14.26 23.88 16.52
C THR A 355 14.59 22.49 17.02
N LYS A 356 15.00 22.38 18.28
CA LYS A 356 15.28 21.09 18.92
C LYS A 356 14.07 20.63 19.73
N VAL A 357 13.59 19.43 19.43
CA VAL A 357 12.50 18.79 20.17
C VAL A 357 13.02 17.49 20.79
N SER A 358 12.73 17.27 22.06
CA SER A 358 13.06 16.05 22.77
C SER A 358 11.79 15.31 23.18
N LEU A 359 11.79 13.99 23.03
CA LEU A 359 10.70 13.10 23.41
C LEU A 359 11.28 11.98 24.26
N SER A 360 10.87 11.91 25.53
CA SER A 360 11.34 10.91 26.47
C SER A 360 10.26 9.87 26.74
N PHE A 361 10.66 8.60 26.82
CA PHE A 361 9.85 7.46 27.21
C PHE A 361 10.40 6.92 28.54
N PRO A 362 9.90 7.40 29.69
CA PRO A 362 10.30 6.85 30.98
C PRO A 362 9.73 5.44 31.14
N LYS A 363 10.53 4.51 31.65
CA LYS A 363 10.14 3.12 31.90
C LYS A 363 9.48 2.47 30.68
N LEU A 364 10.21 2.44 29.57
CA LEU A 364 9.71 1.92 28.31
C LEU A 364 9.19 0.48 28.45
N SER A 365 7.87 0.32 28.42
CA SER A 365 7.19 -0.95 28.75
C SER A 365 7.12 -1.91 27.57
N LEU A 366 8.16 -1.92 26.72
CA LEU A 366 8.27 -2.84 25.59
C LEU A 366 8.79 -4.20 26.04
N LEU A 367 8.23 -5.24 25.43
CA LEU A 367 8.61 -6.63 25.67
C LEU A 367 9.88 -6.99 24.90
N ASP A 368 10.42 -8.18 25.19
CA ASP A 368 11.56 -8.74 24.47
C ASP A 368 11.28 -8.78 22.95
N GLY A 369 12.20 -8.22 22.15
CA GLY A 369 12.08 -8.21 20.69
C GLY A 369 12.67 -6.99 19.99
N GLU A 370 12.51 -6.98 18.67
CA GLU A 370 13.03 -5.93 17.78
C GLU A 370 11.93 -4.94 17.38
N TYR A 371 12.25 -3.65 17.49
CA TYR A 371 11.35 -2.54 17.23
C TYR A 371 11.99 -1.51 16.30
N PHE A 372 11.15 -0.76 15.59
CA PHE A 372 11.52 0.27 14.64
C PHE A 372 10.79 1.57 14.97
N LEU A 373 11.54 2.68 15.00
CA LEU A 373 11.01 4.02 15.24
C LEU A 373 10.87 4.77 13.91
N SER A 374 9.67 5.26 13.65
CA SER A 374 9.32 6.08 12.48
C SER A 374 8.90 7.48 12.92
N PHE A 375 9.29 8.50 12.16
CA PHE A 375 9.12 9.91 12.48
C PHE A 375 8.27 10.62 11.44
N PHE A 376 7.35 11.45 11.89
CA PHE A 376 6.36 12.11 11.05
C PHE A 376 6.30 13.58 11.41
N LEU A 377 6.39 14.43 10.39
CA LEU A 377 6.22 15.87 10.50
C LEU A 377 5.09 16.29 9.56
N SER A 378 4.10 16.99 10.09
CA SER A 378 2.92 17.46 9.38
C SER A 378 2.55 18.87 9.84
N HIS A 379 1.60 19.50 9.15
CA HIS A 379 0.90 20.65 9.71
C HIS A 379 0.10 20.20 10.95
N ALA A 380 -0.16 21.11 11.89
CA ALA A 380 -1.01 20.87 13.07
C ALA A 380 -2.42 20.32 12.75
N ASN A 381 -2.97 20.55 11.55
CA ASN A 381 -4.24 19.94 11.13
C ASN A 381 -4.14 18.44 10.81
N LEU A 382 -2.93 17.87 10.79
CA LEU A 382 -2.61 16.47 10.47
C LEU A 382 -3.02 16.02 9.05
N LEU A 383 -3.48 16.92 8.18
CA LEU A 383 -3.92 16.62 6.82
C LEU A 383 -2.78 16.74 5.81
N GLN A 384 -1.82 17.62 6.07
CA GLN A 384 -0.69 17.89 5.18
C GLN A 384 0.61 17.44 5.82
N SER A 385 1.27 16.45 5.21
CA SER A 385 2.59 15.97 5.66
C SER A 385 3.70 16.86 5.10
N PHE A 386 4.65 17.26 5.94
CA PHE A 386 5.87 17.95 5.55
C PHE A 386 7.00 16.97 5.23
N HIS A 387 7.30 16.05 6.17
CA HIS A 387 8.37 15.07 6.00
C HIS A 387 8.05 13.81 6.82
N LYS A 388 8.35 12.64 6.25
CA LYS A 388 8.09 11.35 6.90
C LYS A 388 9.29 10.44 6.68
N ILE A 389 9.76 9.83 7.77
CA ILE A 389 10.89 8.89 7.76
C ILE A 389 10.43 7.62 8.46
N GLU A 390 10.38 6.52 7.72
CA GLU A 390 9.93 5.22 8.24
C GLU A 390 11.12 4.36 8.66
N ASN A 391 10.95 3.65 9.77
CA ASN A 391 11.86 2.64 10.30
C ASN A 391 13.32 3.11 10.41
N LEU A 392 13.52 4.36 10.85
CA LEU A 392 14.83 5.00 10.91
C LEU A 392 15.75 4.36 11.96
N ILE A 393 15.21 4.12 13.16
CA ILE A 393 15.99 3.62 14.30
C ILE A 393 15.48 2.23 14.65
N GLN A 394 16.38 1.25 14.61
CA GLN A 394 16.12 -0.09 15.15
C GLN A 394 16.52 -0.13 16.63
N VAL A 395 15.66 -0.74 17.45
CA VAL A 395 15.81 -0.87 18.90
C VAL A 395 15.53 -2.31 19.30
N SER A 396 16.53 -2.96 19.90
CA SER A 396 16.41 -4.32 20.45
C SER A 396 16.08 -4.21 21.94
N ILE A 397 14.97 -4.79 22.39
CA ILE A 397 14.60 -4.83 23.80
C ILE A 397 14.86 -6.24 24.33
N THR A 398 15.52 -6.30 25.49
CA THR A 398 15.77 -7.55 26.21
C THR A 398 15.08 -7.55 27.56
N THR A 399 14.35 -8.61 27.90
CA THR A 399 13.75 -8.74 29.23
C THR A 399 14.68 -9.56 30.14
N PRO A 400 15.18 -9.02 31.27
CA PRO A 400 15.97 -9.79 32.23
C PRO A 400 15.08 -10.80 32.99
N TYR A 401 14.91 -12.00 32.40
CA TYR A 401 14.03 -13.07 32.89
C TYR A 401 14.28 -13.50 34.36
N ALA A 402 15.48 -13.30 34.90
CA ALA A 402 15.86 -13.76 36.24
C ALA A 402 15.30 -12.94 37.41
N GLN A 403 14.87 -11.69 37.20
CA GLN A 403 14.40 -10.81 38.29
C GLN A 403 12.89 -10.58 38.31
N CYS A 404 12.20 -10.73 37.18
CA CYS A 404 10.78 -10.40 37.09
C CYS A 404 9.86 -11.59 37.42
N GLY A 405 10.31 -12.84 37.27
CA GLY A 405 9.48 -14.03 37.54
C GLY A 405 8.38 -14.30 36.49
N TRP A 406 8.43 -13.63 35.34
CA TRP A 406 7.39 -13.72 34.31
C TRP A 406 7.72 -14.88 33.36
N LYS A 407 6.82 -15.85 33.25
CA LYS A 407 6.86 -16.87 32.20
C LYS A 407 6.07 -16.35 31.01
N VAL A 408 6.75 -15.64 30.10
CA VAL A 408 6.25 -15.18 28.78
C VAL A 408 5.05 -14.22 28.88
N SER A 409 5.27 -12.93 28.61
CA SER A 409 4.21 -11.93 28.44
C SER A 409 4.01 -11.61 26.97
N GLU A 410 2.76 -11.40 26.57
CA GLU A 410 2.35 -11.01 25.22
C GLU A 410 1.36 -9.83 25.33
N GLY A 411 1.39 -8.89 24.37
CA GLY A 411 0.44 -7.78 24.33
C GLY A 411 0.95 -6.53 23.60
N VAL A 412 0.06 -5.54 23.50
CA VAL A 412 0.34 -4.17 23.01
C VAL A 412 0.25 -3.23 24.21
N THR A 413 1.18 -2.28 24.32
CA THR A 413 1.26 -1.37 25.47
C THR A 413 1.06 0.09 25.05
N ALA A 414 0.39 0.87 25.90
CA ALA A 414 0.54 2.32 25.85
C ALA A 414 1.91 2.69 26.43
N LEU A 415 2.59 3.67 25.83
CA LEU A 415 3.89 4.13 26.31
C LEU A 415 3.74 5.51 26.93
N THR A 416 4.06 5.60 28.21
CA THR A 416 4.22 6.87 28.91
C THR A 416 5.34 7.65 28.23
N HIS A 417 5.12 8.93 27.98
CA HIS A 417 6.07 9.78 27.29
C HIS A 417 5.94 11.25 27.70
N ASN A 418 7.00 12.03 27.53
CA ASN A 418 7.01 13.48 27.77
C ASN A 418 7.73 14.21 26.64
N TRP A 419 7.12 15.31 26.19
CA TRP A 419 7.67 16.23 25.21
C TRP A 419 8.39 17.40 25.91
N ASP A 420 9.59 17.73 25.43
CA ASP A 420 10.35 18.92 25.83
C ASP A 420 10.83 19.67 24.58
N ILE A 421 10.62 20.98 24.52
CA ILE A 421 10.86 21.80 23.34
C ILE A 421 11.89 22.86 23.72
N ASN A 422 13.06 22.78 23.11
CA ASN A 422 14.12 23.76 23.28
C ASN A 422 14.26 24.55 21.97
N THR A 423 13.67 25.74 21.94
CA THR A 423 13.68 26.64 20.77
C THR A 423 14.99 27.39 20.63
#